data_AF-A0A445D1D8-F1
#
_entry.id   AF-A0A445D1D8-F1
#
_cell.length_a   1.000
_cell.length_b   1.000
_cell.length_c   1.000
_cell.angle_alpha   90.00
_cell.angle_beta   90.00
_cell.angle_gamma   90.00
#
_symmetry.space_group_name_H-M   'P 1'
#
loop_
_entity.id
_entity.type
_entity.pdbx_description
1 polymer ?
#
loop_
_entity_poly.entity_id
_entity_poly.type
_entity_poly.pdbx_seq_one_letter_code
_entity_poly.pdbx_strand_id
1 'polypeptide(L)'
;MLSSSTSRITFIFRYSLLQIPNFVSFPSSSSSFSSLHSHSVSPSTRQVDEAVDSFTRMLSMRRTPPVIQFNQILGSLSKTKHFHVAVSLFQQLQARGIAPSIVTLNILINCCCGMGRMTLASSVLAKIFRMDYQPNTVTFTTILKGLFLCGSVEKAVRFHDRVVAHGFQFNQVTYGTLINGLCKTGHTSAAIQVLRKIPRYGIAPDVFIYNTIIDSLCKDTLVNLRKPLIY
;
A
#
# COMPACT_ATOMS: atom_id res chain seq x y z
N MET A 1 17.72 29.95 -1.23
CA MET A 1 18.56 28.95 -0.52
C MET A 1 17.71 27.95 0.30
N LEU A 2 16.73 27.27 -0.30
CA LEU A 2 15.86 26.27 0.37
C LEU A 2 16.25 24.80 0.09
N SER A 3 17.37 24.54 -0.61
CA SER A 3 17.73 23.20 -1.12
C SER A 3 18.52 22.32 -0.13
N SER A 4 19.07 22.86 0.96
CA SER A 4 19.97 22.09 1.86
C SER A 4 19.19 21.29 2.92
N SER A 5 18.05 21.79 3.39
CA SER A 5 17.30 21.18 4.50
C SER A 5 16.45 19.99 4.05
N THR A 6 15.80 20.10 2.89
CA THR A 6 15.01 19.01 2.28
C THR A 6 15.90 17.83 1.90
N SER A 7 17.07 18.06 1.29
CA SER A 7 18.01 16.99 0.94
C SER A 7 18.57 16.25 2.16
N ARG A 8 18.80 16.94 3.29
CA ARG A 8 19.26 16.29 4.54
C ARG A 8 18.15 15.46 5.20
N ILE A 9 16.91 15.96 5.21
CA ILE A 9 15.74 15.25 5.74
C ILE A 9 15.50 13.96 4.94
N THR A 10 15.55 14.04 3.61
CA THR A 10 15.47 12.88 2.73
C THR A 10 16.60 11.87 2.99
N PHE A 11 17.82 12.35 3.25
CA PHE A 11 18.99 11.49 3.52
C PHE A 11 18.89 10.77 4.87
N ILE A 12 18.44 11.46 5.93
CA ILE A 12 18.20 10.85 7.24
C ILE A 12 17.03 9.87 7.17
N PHE A 13 15.94 10.25 6.50
CA PHE A 13 14.78 9.37 6.29
C PHE A 13 15.12 8.12 5.47
N ARG A 14 16.00 8.25 4.46
CA ARG A 14 16.62 7.11 3.76
C ARG A 14 17.38 6.22 4.72
N TYR A 15 18.30 6.77 5.52
CA TYR A 15 19.14 5.98 6.42
C TYR A 15 18.35 5.26 7.52
N SER A 16 17.36 5.93 8.13
CA SER A 16 16.52 5.38 9.21
C SER A 16 15.63 4.22 8.77
N LEU A 17 15.16 4.21 7.52
CA LEU A 17 14.35 3.11 6.95
C LEU A 17 15.21 2.00 6.32
N LEU A 18 16.47 2.30 5.95
CA LEU A 18 17.44 1.33 5.44
C LEU A 18 18.06 0.45 6.55
N GLN A 19 17.90 0.81 7.82
CA GLN A 19 18.33 -0.01 8.98
C GLN A 19 17.41 -1.21 9.29
N ILE A 20 16.42 -1.51 8.45
CA ILE A 20 15.63 -2.75 8.58
C ILE A 20 16.49 -3.93 8.06
N PRO A 21 16.89 -4.90 8.90
CA PRO A 21 17.57 -6.08 8.43
C PRO A 21 16.56 -6.99 7.74
N ASN A 22 16.79 -7.24 6.44
CA ASN A 22 16.62 -8.52 5.74
C ASN A 22 16.53 -8.27 4.23
N PHE A 23 17.68 -8.38 3.57
CA PHE A 23 17.75 -8.66 2.15
C PHE A 23 17.25 -10.09 1.95
N VAL A 24 16.05 -10.23 1.37
CA VAL A 24 15.66 -11.48 0.73
C VAL A 24 15.51 -11.14 -0.73
N SER A 25 16.40 -11.69 -1.56
CA SER A 25 16.21 -11.78 -2.99
C SER A 25 14.81 -12.32 -3.24
N PHE A 26 13.99 -11.63 -4.02
CA PHE A 26 12.71 -12.19 -4.46
C PHE A 26 13.00 -13.58 -5.04
N PRO A 27 12.37 -14.66 -4.54
CA PRO A 27 12.58 -15.96 -5.14
C PRO A 27 12.10 -15.90 -6.59
N SER A 28 13.03 -16.16 -7.51
CA SER A 28 12.74 -16.43 -8.92
C SER A 28 12.17 -17.84 -9.03
N SER A 29 10.93 -18.03 -8.57
CA SER A 29 10.20 -19.26 -8.84
C SER A 29 9.54 -19.15 -10.21
N SER A 30 10.18 -19.73 -11.22
CA SER A 30 9.59 -20.05 -12.51
C SER A 30 8.55 -21.16 -12.33
N SER A 31 7.30 -20.81 -12.11
CA SER A 31 6.20 -21.77 -12.27
C SER A 31 5.71 -21.69 -13.71
N SER A 32 6.15 -22.64 -14.54
CA SER A 32 5.52 -22.91 -15.84
C SER A 32 4.10 -23.40 -15.59
N PHE A 33 3.10 -22.65 -16.05
CA PHE A 33 1.72 -23.15 -16.09
C PHE A 33 1.54 -23.91 -17.39
N SER A 34 1.54 -25.24 -17.31
CA SER A 34 1.07 -26.11 -18.39
C SER A 34 -0.46 -26.14 -18.38
N SER A 35 -1.03 -25.84 -19.53
CA SER A 35 -2.46 -25.80 -19.85
C SER A 35 -3.14 -27.17 -19.75
N LEU A 36 -4.26 -27.25 -19.02
CA LEU A 36 -5.25 -28.32 -19.17
C LEU A 36 -6.69 -27.77 -19.14
N HIS A 37 -7.31 -27.86 -20.31
CA HIS A 37 -8.72 -28.07 -20.68
C HIS A 37 -9.89 -27.57 -19.79
N SER A 38 -10.70 -26.72 -20.43
CA SER A 38 -12.17 -26.83 -20.60
C SER A 38 -13.02 -27.08 -19.34
N HIS A 39 -13.46 -25.99 -18.70
CA HIS A 39 -14.79 -25.83 -18.11
C HIS A 39 -15.12 -24.33 -18.02
N SER A 40 -16.40 -23.97 -18.17
CA SER A 40 -16.97 -22.61 -18.16
C SER A 40 -16.12 -21.57 -17.43
N VAL A 41 -15.31 -20.81 -18.19
CA VAL A 41 -14.38 -19.82 -17.63
C VAL A 41 -15.20 -18.72 -16.99
N SER A 42 -15.08 -18.55 -15.67
CA SER A 42 -15.75 -17.47 -14.95
C SER A 42 -15.29 -16.10 -15.49
N PRO A 43 -16.15 -15.07 -15.50
CA PRO A 43 -15.80 -13.75 -16.03
C PRO A 43 -14.52 -13.15 -15.42
N SER A 44 -14.25 -13.45 -14.14
CA SER A 44 -13.05 -13.02 -13.44
C SER A 44 -11.76 -13.63 -14.00
N THR A 45 -11.81 -14.88 -14.46
CA THR A 45 -10.63 -15.58 -14.98
C THR A 45 -10.29 -15.06 -16.38
N ARG A 46 -11.29 -14.82 -17.23
CA ARG A 46 -11.09 -14.21 -18.56
C ARG A 46 -10.40 -12.85 -18.47
N GLN A 47 -10.81 -12.02 -17.52
CA GLN A 47 -10.22 -10.69 -17.32
C GLN A 47 -8.73 -10.76 -16.93
N VAL A 48 -8.34 -11.78 -16.17
CA VAL A 48 -6.93 -12.01 -15.80
C VAL A 48 -6.13 -12.48 -17.00
N ASP A 49 -6.66 -13.43 -17.78
CA ASP A 49 -6.00 -13.97 -18.97
C ASP A 49 -5.75 -12.86 -20.00
N GLU A 50 -6.77 -12.05 -20.30
CA GLU A 50 -6.65 -10.88 -21.19
C GLU A 50 -5.60 -9.87 -20.72
N ALA A 51 -5.53 -9.63 -19.40
CA ALA A 51 -4.54 -8.76 -18.81
C ALA A 51 -3.11 -9.31 -18.98
N VAL A 52 -2.92 -10.61 -18.74
CA VAL A 52 -1.63 -11.30 -18.93
C VAL A 52 -1.22 -11.30 -20.40
N ASP A 53 -2.13 -11.58 -21.32
CA ASP A 53 -1.88 -11.58 -22.76
C ASP A 53 -1.50 -10.19 -23.27
N SER A 54 -2.25 -9.17 -22.86
CA SER A 54 -1.95 -7.78 -23.23
C SER A 54 -0.58 -7.35 -22.70
N PHE A 55 -0.25 -7.71 -21.46
CA PHE A 55 1.05 -7.42 -20.85
C PHE A 55 2.19 -8.13 -21.61
N THR A 56 2.03 -9.42 -21.89
CA THR A 56 3.03 -10.24 -22.59
C THR A 56 3.26 -9.72 -24.01
N ARG A 57 2.19 -9.35 -24.71
CA ARG A 57 2.26 -8.71 -26.03
C ARG A 57 3.01 -7.39 -25.98
N MET A 58 2.85 -6.58 -24.95
CA MET A 58 3.61 -5.34 -24.78
C MET A 58 5.11 -5.62 -24.56
N LEU A 59 5.47 -6.67 -23.82
CA LEU A 59 6.86 -7.07 -23.62
C LEU A 59 7.53 -7.58 -24.90
N SER A 60 6.77 -8.11 -25.86
CA SER A 60 7.29 -8.62 -27.14
C SER A 60 7.32 -7.59 -28.27
N MET A 61 6.84 -6.36 -28.04
CA MET A 61 6.88 -5.30 -29.04
C MET A 61 8.32 -4.89 -29.37
N ARG A 62 8.61 -4.66 -30.66
CA ARG A 62 9.91 -4.14 -31.12
C ARG A 62 10.27 -2.80 -30.47
N ARG A 63 9.28 -1.93 -30.28
CA ARG A 63 9.42 -0.68 -29.51
C ARG A 63 8.72 -0.87 -28.17
N THR A 64 9.47 -0.85 -27.09
CA THR A 64 8.93 -1.03 -25.74
C THR A 64 7.96 0.12 -25.42
N PRO A 65 6.70 -0.19 -25.06
CA PRO A 65 5.75 0.82 -24.65
C PRO A 65 6.22 1.57 -23.39
N PRO A 66 5.73 2.79 -23.15
CA PRO A 66 6.04 3.50 -21.92
C PRO A 66 5.50 2.75 -20.70
N VAL A 67 6.26 2.79 -19.59
CA VAL A 67 5.94 2.08 -18.33
C VAL A 67 4.53 2.35 -17.80
N ILE A 68 3.95 3.51 -18.13
CA ILE A 68 2.58 3.87 -17.74
C ILE A 68 1.53 2.92 -18.31
N GLN A 69 1.73 2.36 -19.50
CA GLN A 69 0.78 1.38 -20.07
C GLN A 69 0.83 0.07 -19.28
N PHE A 70 2.02 -0.37 -18.86
CA PHE A 70 2.16 -1.54 -18.00
C PHE A 70 1.50 -1.29 -16.64
N ASN A 71 1.62 -0.08 -16.09
CA ASN A 71 0.98 0.31 -14.83
C ASN A 71 -0.55 0.26 -14.90
N GLN A 72 -1.17 0.47 -16.05
CA GLN A 72 -2.62 0.34 -16.20
C GLN A 72 -3.06 -1.11 -15.96
N ILE A 73 -2.36 -2.08 -16.56
CA ILE A 73 -2.63 -3.50 -16.38
C ILE A 73 -2.34 -3.94 -14.94
N LEU A 74 -1.15 -3.62 -14.43
CA LEU A 74 -0.76 -3.96 -13.05
C LEU A 74 -1.71 -3.34 -12.02
N GLY A 75 -2.10 -2.08 -12.24
CA GLY A 75 -3.03 -1.35 -11.39
C GLY A 75 -4.43 -1.96 -11.42
N SER A 76 -4.89 -2.41 -12.59
CA SER A 76 -6.16 -3.13 -12.74
C SER A 76 -6.15 -4.42 -11.92
N LEU A 77 -5.13 -5.28 -12.11
CA LEU A 77 -4.97 -6.53 -11.36
C LEU A 77 -4.86 -6.30 -9.84
N SER A 78 -4.19 -5.23 -9.42
CA SER A 78 -4.11 -4.84 -8.00
C SER A 78 -5.49 -4.45 -7.44
N LYS A 79 -6.30 -3.69 -8.19
CA LYS A 79 -7.65 -3.28 -7.77
C LYS A 79 -8.61 -4.47 -7.67
N THR A 80 -8.50 -5.43 -8.59
CA THR A 80 -9.29 -6.67 -8.60
C THR A 80 -8.71 -7.76 -7.70
N LYS A 81 -7.70 -7.43 -6.88
CA LYS A 81 -7.06 -8.32 -5.88
C LYS A 81 -6.33 -9.54 -6.47
N HIS A 82 -6.01 -9.54 -7.77
CA HIS A 82 -5.13 -10.53 -8.40
C HIS A 82 -3.65 -10.22 -8.12
N PHE A 83 -3.31 -10.09 -6.83
CA PHE A 83 -2.01 -9.60 -6.36
C PHE A 83 -0.83 -10.47 -6.80
N HIS A 84 -0.99 -11.79 -6.76
CA HIS A 84 0.05 -12.74 -7.19
C HIS A 84 0.40 -12.57 -8.68
N VAL A 85 -0.62 -12.41 -9.53
CA VAL A 85 -0.43 -12.18 -10.97
C VAL A 85 0.26 -10.84 -11.20
N ALA A 86 -0.19 -9.77 -10.55
CA ALA A 86 0.46 -8.45 -10.67
C ALA A 86 1.93 -8.48 -10.26
N VAL A 87 2.28 -9.21 -9.19
CA VAL A 87 3.68 -9.37 -8.74
C VAL A 87 4.50 -10.17 -9.76
N SER A 88 3.94 -11.24 -10.33
CA SER A 88 4.60 -12.02 -11.39
C SER A 88 4.88 -11.17 -12.63
N LEU A 89 3.89 -10.42 -13.11
CA LEU A 89 4.07 -9.51 -14.25
C LEU A 89 5.10 -8.40 -13.96
N PHE A 90 5.15 -7.89 -12.73
CA PHE A 90 6.21 -6.96 -12.31
C PHE A 90 7.61 -7.59 -12.34
N GLN A 91 7.75 -8.86 -11.97
CA GLN A 91 9.02 -9.58 -12.09
C GLN A 91 9.44 -9.72 -13.56
N GLN A 92 8.50 -10.04 -14.45
CA GLN A 92 8.77 -10.11 -15.89
C GLN A 92 9.19 -8.76 -16.48
N LEU A 93 8.53 -7.67 -16.08
CA LEU A 93 8.88 -6.30 -16.49
C LEU A 93 10.34 -5.97 -16.13
N GLN A 94 10.77 -6.30 -14.91
CA GLN A 94 12.16 -6.09 -14.50
C GLN A 94 13.14 -7.03 -15.20
N ALA A 95 12.78 -8.30 -15.41
CA ALA A 95 13.62 -9.25 -16.14
C ALA A 95 13.88 -8.81 -17.58
N ARG A 96 12.97 -8.02 -18.17
CA ARG A 96 13.13 -7.36 -19.47
C ARG A 96 13.92 -6.05 -19.41
N GLY A 97 14.47 -5.68 -18.26
CA GLY A 97 15.26 -4.46 -18.08
C GLY A 97 14.44 -3.17 -18.10
N ILE A 98 13.10 -3.25 -18.05
CA ILE A 98 12.24 -2.07 -18.05
C ILE A 98 12.28 -1.46 -16.65
N ALA A 99 12.74 -0.22 -16.53
CA ALA A 99 12.83 0.46 -15.25
C ALA A 99 11.42 0.76 -14.68
N PRO A 100 11.10 0.30 -13.46
CA PRO A 100 9.82 0.61 -12.84
C PRO A 100 9.77 2.09 -12.41
N SER A 101 8.59 2.69 -12.51
CA SER A 101 8.30 4.03 -12.01
C SER A 101 7.87 3.99 -10.53
N ILE A 102 7.81 5.16 -9.87
CA ILE A 102 7.23 5.27 -8.51
C ILE A 102 5.79 4.71 -8.45
N VAL A 103 5.01 4.90 -9.51
CA VAL A 103 3.64 4.36 -9.61
C VAL A 103 3.67 2.83 -9.64
N THR A 104 4.58 2.24 -10.42
CA THR A 104 4.78 0.79 -10.49
C THR A 104 5.12 0.21 -9.11
N LEU A 105 6.02 0.86 -8.38
CA LEU A 105 6.44 0.43 -7.05
C LEU A 105 5.31 0.61 -6.00
N ASN A 106 4.51 1.68 -6.10
CA ASN A 106 3.32 1.85 -5.24
C ASN A 106 2.26 0.77 -5.48
N ILE A 107 2.04 0.37 -6.74
CA ILE A 107 1.16 -0.77 -7.08
C ILE A 107 1.67 -2.04 -6.41
N LEU A 108 2.98 -2.30 -6.48
CA LEU A 108 3.58 -3.47 -5.88
C LEU A 108 3.48 -3.46 -4.34
N ILE A 109 3.70 -2.31 -3.69
CA ILE A 109 3.46 -2.15 -2.24
C ILE A 109 2.01 -2.52 -1.92
N ASN A 110 1.03 -1.99 -2.68
CA ASN A 110 -0.39 -2.31 -2.47
C ASN A 110 -0.67 -3.81 -2.60
N CYS A 111 -0.08 -4.48 -3.60
CA CYS A 111 -0.18 -5.94 -3.75
C CYS A 111 0.43 -6.69 -2.56
N CYS A 112 1.63 -6.32 -2.11
CA CYS A 112 2.26 -6.92 -0.94
C CYS A 112 1.43 -6.73 0.32
N CYS A 113 0.90 -5.53 0.56
CA CYS A 113 0.00 -5.23 1.67
C CYS A 113 -1.30 -6.06 1.60
N GLY A 114 -1.90 -6.17 0.42
CA GLY A 114 -3.12 -6.96 0.19
C GLY A 114 -2.94 -8.46 0.41
N MET A 115 -1.73 -8.98 0.24
CA MET A 115 -1.36 -10.37 0.56
C MET A 115 -0.87 -10.56 2.01
N GLY A 116 -0.90 -9.51 2.85
CA GLY A 116 -0.37 -9.56 4.22
C GLY A 116 1.16 -9.61 4.33
N ARG A 117 1.88 -9.44 3.22
CA ARG A 117 3.36 -9.55 3.16
C ARG A 117 4.03 -8.20 3.43
N MET A 118 3.89 -7.70 4.66
CA MET A 118 4.42 -6.37 5.05
C MET A 118 5.94 -6.27 5.01
N THR A 119 6.67 -7.38 5.17
CA THR A 119 8.12 -7.43 4.98
C THR A 119 8.50 -7.10 3.54
N LEU A 120 7.83 -7.72 2.56
CA LEU A 120 8.02 -7.40 1.14
C LEU A 120 7.61 -5.97 0.81
N ALA A 121 6.49 -5.48 1.36
CA ALA A 121 6.07 -4.09 1.17
C ALA A 121 7.15 -3.10 1.65
N SER A 122 7.78 -3.40 2.79
CA SER A 122 8.89 -2.59 3.33
C SER A 122 10.14 -2.68 2.45
N SER A 123 10.45 -3.86 1.90
CA SER A 123 11.55 -4.03 0.94
C SER A 123 11.33 -3.24 -0.35
N VAL A 124 10.08 -3.12 -0.82
CA VAL A 124 9.75 -2.29 -1.98
C VAL A 124 9.87 -0.80 -1.65
N LEU A 125 9.50 -0.37 -0.44
CA LEU A 125 9.78 0.99 0.02
C LEU A 125 11.28 1.27 0.07
N ALA A 126 12.09 0.35 0.58
CA ALA A 126 13.55 0.46 0.54
C ALA A 126 14.07 0.56 -0.90
N LYS A 127 13.47 -0.18 -1.83
CA LYS A 127 13.78 -0.11 -3.27
C LYS A 127 13.47 1.28 -3.86
N ILE A 128 12.38 1.93 -3.49
CA ILE A 128 12.05 3.30 -3.92
C ILE A 128 13.23 4.23 -3.61
N PHE A 129 13.77 4.18 -2.39
CA PHE A 129 14.91 5.01 -2.02
C PHE A 129 16.20 4.66 -2.75
N ARG A 130 16.49 3.36 -2.93
CA ARG A 130 17.68 2.88 -3.64
C ARG A 130 17.69 3.24 -5.12
N MET A 131 16.51 3.41 -5.71
CA MET A 131 16.32 3.88 -7.09
C MET A 131 16.24 5.40 -7.19
N ASP A 132 16.63 6.10 -6.14
CA ASP A 132 16.58 7.54 -6.00
C ASP A 132 15.20 8.21 -6.11
N TYR A 133 14.12 7.42 -6.06
CA TYR A 133 12.78 7.95 -6.03
C TYR A 133 12.41 8.51 -4.65
N GLN A 134 11.55 9.54 -4.66
CA GLN A 134 10.93 10.07 -3.45
C GLN A 134 9.59 9.37 -3.22
N PRO A 135 9.40 8.69 -2.07
CA PRO A 135 8.07 8.26 -1.67
C PRO A 135 7.15 9.47 -1.55
N ASN A 136 5.88 9.30 -1.92
CA ASN A 136 4.88 10.34 -1.81
C ASN A 136 3.76 9.92 -0.85
N THR A 137 2.75 10.77 -0.70
CA THR A 137 1.63 10.54 0.20
C THR A 137 0.93 9.21 -0.10
N VAL A 138 0.83 8.83 -1.38
CA VAL A 138 0.25 7.54 -1.79
C VAL A 138 1.07 6.39 -1.24
N THR A 139 2.41 6.43 -1.39
CA THR A 139 3.31 5.38 -0.87
C THR A 139 3.10 5.12 0.62
N PHE A 140 3.13 6.17 1.44
CA PHE A 140 2.97 6.02 2.89
C PHE A 140 1.55 5.64 3.29
N THR A 141 0.53 6.18 2.62
CA THR A 141 -0.88 5.82 2.87
C THR A 141 -1.12 4.34 2.58
N THR A 142 -0.53 3.80 1.51
CA THR A 142 -0.65 2.38 1.16
C THR A 142 -0.01 1.49 2.23
N ILE A 143 1.18 1.84 2.73
CA ILE A 143 1.84 1.07 3.81
C ILE A 143 1.02 1.14 5.10
N LEU A 144 0.54 2.33 5.46
CA LEU A 144 -0.28 2.53 6.64
C LEU A 144 -1.56 1.68 6.58
N LYS A 145 -2.25 1.70 5.44
CA LYS A 145 -3.40 0.83 5.16
C LYS A 145 -3.03 -0.65 5.31
N GLY A 146 -1.90 -1.07 4.75
CA GLY A 146 -1.41 -2.45 4.85
C GLY A 146 -1.17 -2.90 6.29
N LEU A 147 -0.59 -2.06 7.13
CA LEU A 147 -0.36 -2.36 8.55
C LEU A 147 -1.68 -2.60 9.30
N PHE A 148 -2.71 -1.80 9.03
CA PHE A 148 -4.05 -2.03 9.59
C PHE A 148 -4.71 -3.29 9.08
N LEU A 149 -4.59 -3.60 7.78
CA LEU A 149 -5.09 -4.85 7.20
C LEU A 149 -4.45 -6.09 7.84
N CYS A 150 -3.20 -5.98 8.30
CA CYS A 150 -2.48 -7.04 9.00
C CYS A 150 -2.67 -7.00 10.52
N GLY A 151 -3.61 -6.20 11.05
CA GLY A 151 -3.86 -6.05 12.49
C GLY A 151 -2.71 -5.42 13.29
N SER A 152 -1.68 -4.88 12.63
CA SER A 152 -0.47 -4.36 13.28
C SER A 152 -0.62 -2.88 13.68
N VAL A 153 -1.59 -2.58 14.55
CA VAL A 153 -1.98 -1.21 14.94
C VAL A 153 -0.81 -0.41 15.51
N GLU A 154 -0.06 -0.98 16.45
CA GLU A 154 1.06 -0.30 17.09
C GLU A 154 2.16 0.09 16.08
N LYS A 155 2.44 -0.80 15.10
CA LYS A 155 3.37 -0.53 14.02
C LYS A 155 2.83 0.57 13.09
N ALA A 156 1.52 0.62 12.85
CA ALA A 156 0.89 1.67 12.05
C ALA A 156 1.05 3.06 12.69
N VAL A 157 0.79 3.18 13.99
CA VAL A 157 0.97 4.44 14.74
C VAL A 157 2.44 4.85 14.77
N ARG A 158 3.36 3.93 15.11
CA ARG A 158 4.81 4.20 15.08
C ARG A 158 5.31 4.57 13.69
N PHE A 159 4.71 4.04 12.63
CA PHE A 159 5.05 4.40 11.25
C PHE A 159 4.57 5.83 10.94
N HIS A 160 3.33 6.16 11.26
CA HIS A 160 2.79 7.52 11.13
C HIS A 160 3.69 8.55 11.84
N ASP A 161 4.00 8.32 13.12
CA ASP A 161 4.76 9.28 13.93
C ASP A 161 6.18 9.47 13.38
N ARG A 162 6.82 8.39 12.90
CA ARG A 162 8.12 8.47 12.25
C ARG A 162 8.06 9.28 10.95
N VAL A 163 7.06 9.07 10.11
CA VAL A 163 6.94 9.81 8.84
C VAL A 163 6.72 11.30 9.10
N VAL A 164 5.86 11.66 10.07
CA VAL A 164 5.61 13.05 10.45
C VAL A 164 6.83 13.69 11.13
N ALA A 165 7.54 12.97 12.00
CA ALA A 165 8.75 13.47 12.67
C ALA A 165 9.87 13.81 11.68
N HIS A 166 9.89 13.18 10.51
CA HIS A 166 10.80 13.53 9.41
C HIS A 166 10.23 14.63 8.50
N GLY A 167 9.26 15.40 8.96
CA GLY A 167 8.75 16.58 8.26
C GLY A 167 7.79 16.28 7.10
N PHE A 168 7.38 15.03 6.89
CA PHE A 168 6.39 14.70 5.87
C PHE A 168 4.99 15.11 6.32
N GLN A 169 4.24 15.77 5.44
CA GLN A 169 2.88 16.20 5.71
C GLN A 169 1.87 15.24 5.07
N PHE A 170 1.03 14.66 5.91
CA PHE A 170 -0.09 13.86 5.44
C PHE A 170 -1.26 14.72 5.00
N ASN A 171 -2.08 14.19 4.10
CA ASN A 171 -3.32 14.83 3.66
C ASN A 171 -4.53 14.21 4.37
N GLN A 172 -5.68 14.81 4.11
CA GLN A 172 -6.98 14.35 4.61
C GLN A 172 -7.26 12.86 4.35
N VAL A 173 -6.95 12.36 3.15
CA VAL A 173 -7.13 10.94 2.78
C VAL A 173 -6.29 10.02 3.67
N THR A 174 -5.08 10.42 4.00
CA THR A 174 -4.19 9.63 4.87
C THR A 174 -4.73 9.57 6.29
N TYR A 175 -5.18 10.71 6.84
CA TYR A 175 -5.78 10.75 8.17
C TYR A 175 -7.11 9.99 8.25
N GLY A 176 -7.93 10.05 7.19
CA GLY A 176 -9.12 9.21 7.07
C GLY A 176 -8.78 7.72 7.07
N THR A 177 -7.69 7.32 6.41
CA THR A 177 -7.19 5.94 6.45
C THR A 177 -6.73 5.53 7.85
N LEU A 178 -5.99 6.40 8.54
CA LEU A 178 -5.50 6.18 9.91
C LEU A 178 -6.66 6.00 10.90
N ILE A 179 -7.62 6.93 10.88
CA ILE A 179 -8.79 6.92 11.76
C ILE A 179 -9.65 5.68 11.50
N ASN A 180 -9.95 5.38 10.23
CA ASN A 180 -10.69 4.18 9.86
C ASN A 180 -10.00 2.89 10.31
N GLY A 181 -8.67 2.82 10.16
CA GLY A 181 -7.88 1.69 10.65
C GLY A 181 -7.96 1.52 12.17
N LEU A 182 -7.84 2.61 12.93
CA LEU A 182 -7.97 2.61 14.40
C LEU A 182 -9.37 2.19 14.85
N CYS A 183 -10.42 2.78 14.25
CA CYS A 183 -11.82 2.43 14.53
C CYS A 183 -12.10 0.94 14.26
N LYS A 184 -11.69 0.42 13.10
CA LYS A 184 -11.90 -1.00 12.73
C LYS A 184 -11.15 -2.00 13.60
N THR A 185 -10.12 -1.55 14.31
CA THR A 185 -9.34 -2.39 15.23
C THR A 185 -9.72 -2.16 16.69
N GLY A 186 -10.83 -1.45 16.97
CA GLY A 186 -11.33 -1.20 18.33
C GLY A 186 -10.58 -0.10 19.09
N HIS A 187 -9.69 0.65 18.43
CA HIS A 187 -8.91 1.73 19.04
C HIS A 187 -9.61 3.09 18.87
N THR A 188 -10.94 3.13 19.09
CA THR A 188 -11.78 4.33 18.89
C THR A 188 -11.27 5.54 19.68
N SER A 189 -10.83 5.37 20.92
CA SER A 189 -10.26 6.46 21.73
C SER A 189 -9.03 7.10 21.07
N ALA A 190 -8.14 6.29 20.49
CA ALA A 190 -6.97 6.79 19.77
C ALA A 190 -7.38 7.50 18.46
N ALA A 191 -8.40 6.99 17.76
CA ALA A 191 -8.94 7.63 16.57
C ALA A 191 -9.47 9.05 16.86
N ILE A 192 -10.17 9.23 17.99
CA ILE A 192 -10.64 10.55 18.45
C ILE A 192 -9.46 11.49 18.77
N GLN A 193 -8.39 10.98 19.39
CA GLN A 193 -7.19 11.78 19.64
C GLN A 193 -6.53 12.24 18.34
N VAL A 194 -6.48 11.37 17.32
CA VAL A 194 -5.99 11.74 15.98
C VAL A 194 -6.88 12.84 15.39
N LEU A 195 -8.21 12.66 15.39
CA LEU A 195 -9.17 13.66 14.88
C LEU A 195 -8.92 15.05 15.47
N ARG A 196 -8.75 15.15 16.79
CA ARG A 196 -8.49 16.42 17.49
C ARG A 196 -7.18 17.10 17.08
N LYS A 197 -6.20 16.34 16.59
CA LYS A 197 -4.91 16.87 16.14
C LYS A 197 -4.93 17.33 14.68
N ILE A 198 -5.82 16.79 13.83
CA ILE A 198 -5.87 17.09 12.39
C ILE A 198 -5.92 18.59 12.07
N PRO A 199 -6.77 19.42 12.73
CA PRO A 199 -6.82 20.86 12.45
C PRO A 199 -5.50 21.60 12.73
N ARG A 200 -4.66 21.09 13.64
CA ARG A 200 -3.34 21.68 13.95
C ARG A 200 -2.36 21.55 12.78
N TYR A 201 -2.64 20.64 11.85
CA TYR A 201 -1.88 20.48 10.60
C TYR A 201 -2.48 21.28 9.43
N GLY A 202 -3.46 22.15 9.68
CA GLY A 202 -4.13 22.95 8.64
C GLY A 202 -5.09 22.14 7.77
N ILE A 203 -5.52 20.96 8.23
CA ILE A 203 -6.41 20.06 7.49
C ILE A 203 -7.79 20.10 8.14
N ALA A 204 -8.83 20.27 7.32
CA ALA A 204 -10.21 20.12 7.78
C ALA A 204 -10.63 18.63 7.68
N PRO A 205 -11.06 17.99 8.78
CA PRO A 205 -11.67 16.67 8.71
C PRO A 205 -12.96 16.70 7.88
N ASP A 206 -13.18 15.70 7.03
CA ASP A 206 -14.44 15.57 6.27
C ASP A 206 -15.51 14.76 6.99
N VAL A 207 -16.69 14.78 6.37
CA VAL A 207 -17.84 13.94 6.69
C VAL A 207 -17.45 12.46 6.81
N PHE A 208 -16.56 11.95 5.96
CA PHE A 208 -16.12 10.55 6.04
C PHE A 208 -15.41 10.25 7.37
N ILE A 209 -14.49 11.11 7.80
CA ILE A 209 -13.79 10.97 9.08
C ILE A 209 -14.76 10.99 10.26
N TYR A 210 -15.68 11.97 10.29
CA TYR A 210 -16.68 12.07 11.37
C TYR A 210 -17.60 10.84 11.41
N ASN A 211 -18.16 10.45 10.27
CA ASN A 211 -19.04 9.29 10.17
C ASN A 211 -18.34 8.00 10.63
N THR A 212 -17.06 7.85 10.29
CA THR A 212 -16.26 6.67 10.69
C THR A 212 -16.14 6.55 12.21
N ILE A 213 -15.91 7.66 12.91
CA ILE A 213 -15.80 7.68 14.39
C ILE A 213 -17.17 7.46 15.04
N ILE A 214 -18.22 8.10 14.53
CA ILE A 214 -19.59 7.92 15.05
C ILE A 214 -20.01 6.46 14.91
N ASP A 215 -19.78 5.83 13.75
CA ASP A 215 -20.07 4.41 13.52
C ASP A 215 -19.31 3.51 14.51
N SER A 216 -18.03 3.78 14.79
CA SER A 216 -17.26 2.96 15.74
C SER A 216 -17.72 3.14 17.19
N LEU A 217 -18.10 4.37 17.60
CA LEU A 217 -18.67 4.62 18.93
C LEU A 217 -20.01 3.91 19.14
N CYS A 218 -20.87 3.90 18.13
CA CYS A 218 -22.13 3.16 18.18
C CYS A 218 -21.88 1.66 18.36
N LYS A 219 -20.91 1.09 17.64
CA LYS A 219 -20.53 -0.33 17.77
C LYS A 219 -19.95 -0.65 19.14
N ASP A 220 -19.06 0.20 19.67
CA ASP A 220 -18.46 0.00 20.99
C ASP A 220 -19.54 0.05 22.10
N THR A 221 -20.51 0.96 21.99
CA THR A 221 -21.64 1.07 22.93
C THR A 221 -22.51 -0.19 22.92
N LEU A 222 -22.83 -0.71 21.74
CA LEU A 222 -23.59 -1.96 21.59
C LEU A 222 -22.85 -3.17 22.18
N VAL A 223 -21.53 -3.26 21.98
CA VAL A 223 -20.71 -4.34 22.56
C VAL A 223 -20.70 -4.24 24.09
N ASN A 224 -20.60 -3.02 24.65
CA ASN A 224 -20.63 -2.81 26.09
C ASN A 224 -21.99 -3.15 26.71
N LEU A 225 -23.10 -2.83 26.03
CA LEU A 225 -24.46 -3.16 26.47
C LEU A 225 -24.79 -4.66 26.39
N ARG A 226 -24.11 -5.43 25.55
CA ARG A 226 -24.35 -6.88 25.40
C ARG A 226 -23.66 -7.73 26.48
N LYS A 227 -22.54 -7.26 27.05
CA LYS A 227 -21.81 -7.96 28.13
C LYS A 227 -22.61 -8.21 29.41
N PRO A 228 -23.49 -7.31 29.89
CA PRO A 228 -24.29 -7.55 31.10
C PRO A 228 -25.49 -8.49 30.93
N LEU A 229 -25.78 -9.00 29.72
CA LEU A 229 -26.95 -9.88 29.44
C LEU A 229 -26.59 -11.37 29.32
N ILE A 230 -25.35 -11.75 29.65
CA ILE A 230 -24.88 -13.15 29.67
C ILE A 230 -24.46 -13.49 31.11
N TYR A 231 -25.45 -13.61 32.00
CA TYR A 231 -25.35 -14.25 33.32
C TYR A 231 -26.67 -14.92 33.64
#